data_AF-A0A2E5MNA7-F1
#
_entry.id   AF-A0A2E5MNA7-F1
#
_cell.length_a   1.000
_cell.length_b   1.000
_cell.length_c   1.000
_cell.angle_alpha   90.00
_cell.angle_beta   90.00
_cell.angle_gamma   90.00
#
_symmetry.space_group_name_H-M   'P 1'
#
loop_
_entity.id
_entity.type
_entity.pdbx_description
1 polymer ?
#
loop_
_entity_poly.entity_id
_entity_poly.type
_entity_poly.pdbx_seq_one_letter_code
_entity_poly.pdbx_strand_id
1 'polypeptide(L)'
;MRIFQFGVFALCTLVSLPSFADQVKTDDLIVQGNLCVGTDCVSGEVFSSGALKLKENNLRIRWYDTSAAAGATVRKVLPNGYFDGEVGQSWRMEANQSANGGLNAFYINQQSVNSYTVLSDGTAPDYDCSDPSVSPNPIIGTIPEGQPTESTFCAPVRQFLQIDSVVLGGTTGSGVALGAGAEFADGQVGLGTTELRRRLVHVAAAIADSDVLTKSQLDIGLFQEQSRLMDELEALLDSAEAEIAVLEAAVLSDTASNRSGRKGGIGGMDWFVLLLPLLALSLRFRKQK
;
A
#
# COMPACT_ATOMS: atom_id res chain seq x y z
N MET A 1 -76.31 -40.53 9.49
CA MET A 1 -74.96 -40.46 8.88
C MET A 1 -74.73 -39.11 8.18
N ARG A 2 -74.70 -37.97 8.92
CA ARG A 2 -74.42 -36.64 8.34
C ARG A 2 -73.61 -35.68 9.25
N ILE A 3 -73.02 -36.18 10.34
CA ILE A 3 -72.24 -35.35 11.28
C ILE A 3 -70.72 -35.59 11.14
N PHE A 4 -70.31 -36.71 10.52
CA PHE A 4 -68.89 -37.05 10.31
C PHE A 4 -68.24 -36.34 9.11
N GLN A 5 -69.00 -35.67 8.24
CA GLN A 5 -68.44 -34.96 7.08
C GLN A 5 -67.98 -33.52 7.39
N PHE A 6 -68.42 -32.92 8.50
CA PHE A 6 -68.00 -31.56 8.88
C PHE A 6 -66.73 -31.52 9.75
N GLY A 7 -66.33 -32.65 10.35
CA GLY A 7 -65.13 -32.71 11.21
C GLY A 7 -63.80 -32.72 10.44
N VAL A 8 -63.79 -33.15 9.17
CA VAL A 8 -62.56 -33.29 8.38
C VAL A 8 -62.11 -31.97 7.75
N PHE A 9 -63.00 -30.99 7.56
CA PHE A 9 -62.64 -29.68 7.03
C PHE A 9 -62.11 -28.69 8.08
N ALA A 10 -62.30 -28.96 9.37
CA ALA A 10 -61.87 -28.08 10.46
C ALA A 10 -60.46 -28.40 11.01
N LEU A 11 -59.85 -29.53 10.60
CA LEU A 11 -58.55 -29.98 11.13
C LEU A 11 -57.36 -29.57 10.24
N CYS A 12 -57.58 -29.13 9.00
CA CYS A 12 -56.51 -28.76 8.07
C CYS A 12 -56.02 -27.30 8.18
N THR A 13 -56.57 -26.48 9.08
CA THR A 13 -56.24 -25.05 9.19
C THR A 13 -55.20 -24.70 10.26
N LEU A 14 -54.63 -25.67 10.96
CA LEU A 14 -53.77 -25.42 12.13
C LEU A 14 -52.27 -25.71 11.94
N VAL A 15 -51.83 -26.10 10.74
CA VAL A 15 -50.41 -26.36 10.46
C VAL A 15 -49.99 -25.66 9.18
N SER A 16 -49.81 -24.34 9.24
CA SER A 16 -49.05 -23.61 8.22
C SER A 16 -47.57 -23.95 8.39
N LEU A 17 -47.09 -24.96 7.66
CA LEU A 17 -45.66 -25.20 7.56
C LEU A 17 -45.00 -23.96 6.92
N PRO A 18 -43.84 -23.49 7.42
CA PRO A 18 -43.14 -22.39 6.79
C PRO A 18 -42.75 -22.81 5.36
N SER A 19 -43.21 -22.04 4.37
CA SER A 19 -42.78 -22.18 2.99
C SER A 19 -41.54 -21.32 2.78
N PHE A 20 -40.42 -21.95 2.42
CA PHE A 20 -39.20 -21.27 2.00
C PHE A 20 -39.17 -21.24 0.47
N ALA A 21 -39.88 -20.26 -0.10
CA ALA A 21 -39.83 -19.99 -1.53
C ALA A 21 -39.09 -18.68 -1.78
N ASP A 22 -38.29 -18.64 -2.85
CA ASP A 22 -37.63 -17.41 -3.28
C ASP A 22 -38.68 -16.38 -3.69
N GLN A 23 -38.52 -15.15 -3.20
CA GLN A 23 -39.35 -14.04 -3.64
C GLN A 23 -38.75 -13.41 -4.89
N VAL A 24 -39.35 -13.69 -6.04
CA VAL A 24 -39.01 -13.01 -7.30
C VAL A 24 -39.94 -11.82 -7.49
N LYS A 25 -39.39 -10.61 -7.61
CA LYS A 25 -40.11 -9.41 -8.06
C LYS A 25 -39.77 -9.20 -9.53
N THR A 26 -40.73 -9.37 -10.42
CA THR A 26 -40.52 -9.38 -11.89
C THR A 26 -40.30 -7.98 -12.47
N ASP A 27 -40.57 -6.94 -11.69
CA ASP A 27 -40.42 -5.53 -12.06
C ASP A 27 -39.71 -4.79 -10.92
N ASP A 28 -40.02 -3.51 -10.70
CA ASP A 28 -39.42 -2.72 -9.63
C ASP A 28 -39.81 -3.16 -8.21
N LEU A 29 -38.83 -3.11 -7.30
CA LEU A 29 -39.06 -3.11 -5.86
C LEU A 29 -38.76 -1.71 -5.30
N ILE A 30 -39.80 -0.93 -5.07
CA ILE A 30 -39.70 0.40 -4.45
C ILE A 30 -40.02 0.26 -2.96
N VAL A 31 -39.00 0.41 -2.12
CA VAL A 31 -39.16 0.44 -0.65
C VAL A 31 -39.20 1.88 -0.18
N GLN A 32 -40.34 2.30 0.39
CA GLN A 32 -40.47 3.61 1.05
C GLN A 32 -40.11 3.46 2.53
N GLY A 33 -39.07 4.15 2.99
CA GLY A 33 -38.55 4.04 4.35
C GLY A 33 -37.19 3.36 4.38
N ASN A 34 -37.03 2.33 5.23
CA ASN A 34 -35.75 1.65 5.41
C ASN A 34 -35.85 0.14 5.15
N LEU A 35 -34.76 -0.44 4.65
CA LEU A 35 -34.61 -1.87 4.40
C LEU A 35 -33.42 -2.41 5.21
N CYS A 36 -33.62 -3.50 5.95
CA CYS A 36 -32.54 -4.28 6.52
C CYS A 36 -32.39 -5.59 5.75
N VAL A 37 -31.17 -5.91 5.30
CA VAL A 37 -30.84 -7.17 4.63
C VAL A 37 -29.72 -7.87 5.40
N GLY A 38 -29.97 -9.13 5.73
CA GLY A 38 -29.03 -10.01 6.42
C GLY A 38 -29.69 -10.74 7.59
N THR A 39 -29.08 -11.85 8.01
CA THR A 39 -29.66 -12.72 9.06
C THR A 39 -29.66 -12.10 10.46
N ASP A 40 -28.87 -11.04 10.70
CA ASP A 40 -28.81 -10.34 11.99
C ASP A 40 -29.81 -9.17 12.10
N CYS A 41 -30.63 -8.94 11.07
CA CYS A 41 -31.73 -7.98 11.11
C CYS A 41 -32.83 -8.45 12.08
N VAL A 42 -33.36 -7.52 12.90
CA VAL A 42 -34.37 -7.85 13.92
C VAL A 42 -35.67 -7.06 13.73
N SER A 43 -36.79 -7.62 14.22
CA SER A 43 -38.08 -6.92 14.23
C SER A 43 -38.04 -5.71 15.17
N GLY A 44 -38.56 -4.57 14.71
CA GLY A 44 -38.55 -3.32 15.48
C GLY A 44 -37.21 -2.58 15.48
N GLU A 45 -36.29 -2.92 14.58
CA GLU A 45 -34.98 -2.28 14.51
C GLU A 45 -35.07 -0.78 14.20
N VAL A 46 -34.26 0.01 14.91
CA VAL A 46 -34.15 1.46 14.69
C VAL A 46 -33.09 1.71 13.61
N PHE A 47 -33.46 2.52 12.61
CA PHE A 47 -32.59 2.79 11.45
C PHE A 47 -31.77 4.07 11.56
N SER A 48 -32.09 4.95 12.52
CA SER A 48 -31.41 6.20 12.97
C SER A 48 -30.81 7.19 11.95
N SER A 49 -30.30 6.74 10.80
CA SER A 49 -29.87 7.53 9.63
C SER A 49 -29.64 6.69 8.35
N GLY A 50 -29.77 5.36 8.38
CA GLY A 50 -29.47 4.48 7.24
C GLY A 50 -30.73 3.95 6.54
N ALA A 51 -30.97 4.37 5.30
CA ALA A 51 -32.08 3.86 4.46
C ALA A 51 -31.91 2.38 4.09
N LEU A 52 -30.68 1.92 3.89
CA LEU A 52 -30.33 0.52 3.69
C LEU A 52 -29.33 0.10 4.75
N LYS A 53 -29.69 -0.88 5.57
CA LYS A 53 -28.82 -1.50 6.55
C LYS A 53 -28.51 -2.91 6.10
N LEU A 54 -27.24 -3.19 5.82
CA LEU A 54 -26.76 -4.54 5.62
C LEU A 54 -26.22 -5.01 6.98
N LYS A 55 -26.72 -6.12 7.51
CA LYS A 55 -26.36 -6.57 8.87
C LYS A 55 -26.24 -8.09 8.93
N GLU A 56 -24.99 -8.55 8.93
CA GLU A 56 -24.64 -9.95 9.07
C GLU A 56 -23.15 -10.13 9.35
N ASN A 57 -22.77 -11.29 9.86
CA ASN A 57 -21.38 -11.74 9.83
C ASN A 57 -21.01 -12.07 8.38
N ASN A 58 -20.28 -11.16 7.74
CA ASN A 58 -19.71 -11.27 6.39
C ASN A 58 -20.61 -10.77 5.24
N LEU A 59 -20.94 -9.48 5.27
CA LEU A 59 -21.71 -8.82 4.22
C LEU A 59 -20.90 -8.62 2.94
N ARG A 60 -21.51 -8.98 1.81
CA ARG A 60 -20.97 -8.66 0.48
C ARG A 60 -22.07 -8.14 -0.42
N ILE A 61 -21.77 -7.08 -1.15
CA ILE A 61 -22.57 -6.65 -2.29
C ILE A 61 -21.82 -7.08 -3.54
N ARG A 62 -22.47 -7.86 -4.40
CA ARG A 62 -21.88 -8.38 -5.64
C ARG A 62 -22.62 -7.83 -6.84
N TRP A 63 -21.87 -7.26 -7.78
CA TRP A 63 -22.33 -6.96 -9.13
C TRP A 63 -21.84 -8.07 -10.03
N TYR A 64 -22.77 -8.80 -10.64
CA TYR A 64 -22.45 -9.82 -11.62
C TYR A 64 -23.17 -9.48 -12.93
N ASP A 65 -22.38 -9.15 -13.94
CA ASP A 65 -22.87 -8.85 -15.28
C ASP A 65 -22.79 -10.11 -16.15
N THR A 66 -23.94 -10.72 -16.42
CA THR A 66 -24.05 -11.91 -17.27
C THR A 66 -23.81 -11.60 -18.76
N SER A 67 -23.82 -10.33 -19.16
CA SER A 67 -23.55 -9.90 -20.53
C SER A 67 -22.06 -9.61 -20.79
N ALA A 68 -21.28 -9.40 -19.73
CA ALA A 68 -19.84 -9.21 -19.82
C ALA A 68 -19.13 -10.53 -20.17
N ALA A 69 -18.07 -10.45 -20.97
CA ALA A 69 -17.17 -11.58 -21.20
C ALA A 69 -16.15 -11.71 -20.07
N ALA A 70 -15.67 -12.93 -19.82
CA ALA A 70 -14.53 -13.15 -18.93
C ALA A 70 -13.29 -12.42 -19.49
N GLY A 71 -12.54 -11.77 -18.59
CA GLY A 71 -11.30 -11.08 -18.90
C GLY A 71 -10.10 -12.02 -18.93
N ALA A 72 -8.90 -11.47 -18.76
CA ALA A 72 -7.67 -12.25 -18.79
C ALA A 72 -7.60 -13.26 -17.64
N THR A 73 -6.93 -14.39 -17.90
CA THR A 73 -6.54 -15.35 -16.86
C THR A 73 -5.46 -14.73 -15.97
N VAL A 74 -5.68 -14.77 -14.65
CA VAL A 74 -4.76 -14.27 -13.63
C VAL A 74 -4.36 -15.42 -12.72
N ARG A 75 -3.05 -15.55 -12.49
CA ARG A 75 -2.51 -16.46 -11.49
C ARG A 75 -2.55 -15.81 -10.11
N LYS A 76 -3.21 -16.46 -9.15
CA LYS A 76 -3.14 -16.11 -7.74
C LYS A 76 -2.16 -17.05 -7.04
N VAL A 77 -1.15 -16.47 -6.41
CA VAL A 77 -0.22 -17.19 -5.54
C VAL A 77 -0.73 -17.10 -4.10
N LEU A 78 -0.68 -18.23 -3.39
CA LEU A 78 -1.06 -18.41 -2.01
C LEU A 78 0.12 -19.05 -1.25
N PRO A 79 0.10 -19.05 0.09
CA PRO A 79 0.99 -19.92 0.84
C PRO A 79 0.77 -21.38 0.45
N ASN A 80 1.85 -22.03 0.01
CA ASN A 80 1.92 -23.44 -0.38
C ASN A 80 1.09 -23.82 -1.62
N GLY A 81 0.74 -22.88 -2.49
CA GLY A 81 -0.01 -23.19 -3.69
C GLY A 81 -0.37 -22.01 -4.57
N TYR A 82 -1.01 -22.31 -5.69
CA TYR A 82 -1.46 -21.32 -6.65
C TYR A 82 -2.70 -21.80 -7.40
N PHE A 83 -3.41 -20.88 -8.05
CA PHE A 83 -4.45 -21.23 -8.99
C PHE A 83 -4.57 -20.16 -10.08
N ASP A 84 -5.02 -20.59 -11.25
CA ASP A 84 -5.33 -19.72 -12.38
C ASP A 84 -6.84 -19.56 -12.48
N GLY A 85 -7.30 -18.32 -12.62
CA GLY A 85 -8.71 -18.02 -12.74
C GLY A 85 -8.96 -16.80 -13.62
N GLU A 86 -10.23 -16.56 -13.93
CA GLU A 86 -10.66 -15.44 -14.77
C GLU A 86 -11.49 -14.45 -13.96
N VAL A 87 -11.33 -13.16 -14.27
CA VAL A 87 -12.07 -12.04 -13.67
C VAL A 87 -12.61 -11.11 -14.76
N GLY A 88 -13.53 -10.21 -14.41
CA GLY A 88 -14.05 -9.18 -15.33
C GLY A 88 -15.57 -9.10 -15.37
N GLN A 89 -16.24 -10.23 -15.15
CA GLN A 89 -17.72 -10.31 -15.16
C GLN A 89 -18.35 -9.95 -13.81
N SER A 90 -17.56 -9.95 -12.74
CA SER A 90 -18.08 -9.80 -11.38
C SER A 90 -17.16 -8.95 -10.50
N TRP A 91 -17.80 -8.03 -9.79
CA TRP A 91 -17.21 -7.11 -8.83
C TRP A 91 -17.91 -7.27 -7.49
N ARG A 92 -17.18 -7.02 -6.41
CA ARG A 92 -17.71 -7.15 -5.07
C ARG A 92 -17.18 -6.05 -4.15
N MET A 93 -18.06 -5.62 -3.27
CA MET A 93 -17.72 -4.78 -2.13
C MET A 93 -17.85 -5.60 -0.85
N GLU A 94 -16.88 -5.45 0.03
CA GLU A 94 -16.82 -6.17 1.31
C GLU A 94 -16.51 -5.19 2.43
N ALA A 95 -17.25 -5.31 3.53
CA ALA A 95 -17.00 -4.54 4.73
C ALA A 95 -16.50 -5.51 5.81
N ASN A 96 -15.23 -5.34 6.18
CA ASN A 96 -14.44 -6.21 7.05
C ASN A 96 -14.18 -7.60 6.46
N GLN A 97 -13.01 -8.15 6.79
CA GLN A 97 -12.69 -9.52 6.40
C GLN A 97 -13.50 -10.54 7.19
N SER A 98 -13.73 -11.70 6.59
CA SER A 98 -14.56 -12.74 7.21
C SER A 98 -13.86 -13.62 8.23
N ALA A 99 -12.55 -13.50 8.35
CA ALA A 99 -11.80 -14.18 9.40
C ALA A 99 -12.00 -13.45 10.74
N ASN A 100 -12.18 -14.20 11.83
CA ASN A 100 -12.20 -13.62 13.16
C ASN A 100 -10.85 -12.94 13.44
N GLY A 101 -10.89 -11.65 13.77
CA GLY A 101 -9.68 -10.83 13.93
C GLY A 101 -9.00 -10.43 12.61
N GLY A 102 -9.69 -10.61 11.48
CA GLY A 102 -9.26 -10.10 10.18
C GLY A 102 -9.23 -8.57 10.13
N LEU A 103 -8.70 -8.03 9.04
CA LEU A 103 -8.57 -6.59 8.90
C LEU A 103 -9.95 -5.91 8.82
N ASN A 104 -10.14 -4.89 9.66
CA ASN A 104 -11.28 -3.99 9.59
C ASN A 104 -11.06 -2.96 8.48
N ALA A 105 -11.41 -3.36 7.26
CA ALA A 105 -11.30 -2.53 6.08
C ALA A 105 -12.48 -2.76 5.14
N PHE A 106 -12.73 -1.77 4.29
CA PHE A 106 -13.65 -1.80 3.19
C PHE A 106 -12.90 -2.10 1.90
N TYR A 107 -13.40 -3.07 1.13
CA TYR A 107 -12.76 -3.58 -0.07
C TYR A 107 -13.64 -3.32 -1.29
N ILE A 108 -13.02 -2.94 -2.38
CA ILE A 108 -13.58 -3.02 -3.73
C ILE A 108 -12.68 -3.97 -4.51
N ASN A 109 -13.24 -5.10 -4.93
CA ASN A 109 -12.49 -6.14 -5.61
C ASN A 109 -13.21 -6.72 -6.82
N GLN A 110 -12.42 -7.27 -7.73
CA GLN A 110 -12.91 -8.17 -8.75
C GLN A 110 -12.97 -9.57 -8.17
N GLN A 111 -14.09 -10.26 -8.38
CA GLN A 111 -14.26 -11.63 -7.92
C GLN A 111 -14.74 -12.53 -9.05
N SER A 112 -14.09 -13.68 -9.23
CA SER A 112 -14.52 -14.69 -10.19
C SER A 112 -15.94 -15.21 -9.90
N VAL A 113 -16.64 -15.60 -10.96
CA VAL A 113 -17.97 -16.24 -10.88
C VAL A 113 -17.87 -17.62 -10.23
N ASN A 114 -16.86 -18.38 -10.66
CA ASN A 114 -16.61 -19.73 -10.20
C ASN A 114 -15.44 -19.76 -9.22
N SER A 115 -15.44 -20.73 -8.32
CA SER A 115 -14.24 -21.09 -7.57
C SER A 115 -13.35 -22.02 -8.41
N TYR A 116 -12.05 -21.96 -8.16
CA TYR A 116 -11.01 -22.74 -8.81
C TYR A 116 -10.32 -23.64 -7.79
N THR A 117 -9.83 -24.79 -8.23
CA THR A 117 -9.06 -25.70 -7.38
C THR A 117 -7.66 -25.12 -7.17
N VAL A 118 -7.20 -25.08 -5.92
CA VAL A 118 -5.85 -24.66 -5.58
C VAL A 118 -4.89 -25.82 -5.85
N LEU A 119 -3.81 -25.54 -6.57
CA LEU A 119 -2.75 -26.50 -6.89
C LEU A 119 -1.55 -26.25 -5.98
N SER A 120 -0.86 -27.32 -5.59
CA SER A 120 0.36 -27.27 -4.80
C SER A 120 1.49 -26.63 -5.59
N ASP A 121 2.32 -25.83 -4.92
CA ASP A 121 3.62 -25.36 -5.41
C ASP A 121 4.77 -26.33 -5.07
N GLY A 122 4.45 -27.53 -4.58
CA GLY A 122 5.39 -28.53 -4.09
C GLY A 122 5.60 -28.49 -2.57
N THR A 123 5.01 -27.51 -1.86
CA THR A 123 5.15 -27.38 -0.40
C THR A 123 3.84 -27.56 0.38
N ALA A 124 2.71 -27.79 -0.31
CA ALA A 124 1.42 -28.02 0.36
C ALA A 124 1.49 -29.27 1.26
N PRO A 125 0.98 -29.22 2.51
CA PRO A 125 0.91 -30.38 3.37
C PRO A 125 0.04 -31.49 2.76
N ASP A 126 0.54 -32.72 2.83
CA ASP A 126 -0.20 -33.93 2.51
C ASP A 126 -0.74 -34.54 3.81
N TYR A 127 -2.05 -34.72 3.92
CA TYR A 127 -2.72 -35.18 5.14
C TYR A 127 -3.02 -36.67 5.06
N ASP A 128 -2.86 -37.41 6.16
CA ASP A 128 -3.22 -38.83 6.21
C ASP A 128 -4.75 -38.99 6.23
N CYS A 129 -5.31 -39.43 5.11
CA CYS A 129 -6.73 -39.63 4.92
C CYS A 129 -7.20 -41.05 5.25
N SER A 130 -6.30 -41.91 5.76
CA SER A 130 -6.57 -43.33 5.96
C SER A 130 -7.57 -43.60 7.08
N ASP A 131 -7.64 -42.72 8.09
CA ASP A 131 -8.52 -42.86 9.24
C ASP A 131 -9.54 -41.70 9.31
N PRO A 132 -10.83 -41.94 9.02
CA PRO A 132 -11.87 -40.91 9.07
C PRO A 132 -12.23 -40.46 10.49
N SER A 133 -11.69 -41.11 11.53
CA SER A 133 -11.97 -40.78 12.94
C SER A 133 -11.00 -39.75 13.54
N VAL A 134 -9.89 -39.45 12.85
CA VAL A 134 -8.90 -38.45 13.28
C VAL A 134 -9.30 -37.07 12.77
N SER A 135 -9.23 -36.04 13.63
CA SER A 135 -9.49 -34.65 13.23
C SER A 135 -8.76 -33.65 14.13
N PRO A 136 -7.88 -32.79 13.60
CA PRO A 136 -7.44 -32.73 12.19
C PRO A 136 -6.54 -33.91 11.80
N ASN A 137 -6.53 -34.29 10.52
CA ASN A 137 -5.67 -35.36 10.01
C ASN A 137 -4.18 -35.01 10.20
N PRO A 138 -3.31 -35.99 10.51
CA PRO A 138 -1.88 -35.75 10.64
C PRO A 138 -1.23 -35.51 9.28
N ILE A 139 -0.10 -34.79 9.25
CA ILE A 139 0.64 -34.52 8.01
C ILE A 139 1.62 -35.68 7.74
N ILE A 140 1.56 -36.29 6.57
CA ILE A 140 2.42 -37.41 6.13
C ILE A 140 3.50 -37.00 5.13
N GLY A 141 3.40 -35.80 4.57
CA GLY A 141 4.36 -35.31 3.61
C GLY A 141 3.95 -34.00 2.97
N THR A 142 4.35 -33.84 1.71
CA THR A 142 4.02 -32.69 0.87
C THR A 142 3.45 -33.15 -0.46
N ILE A 143 2.43 -32.46 -0.93
CA ILE A 143 1.78 -32.72 -2.20
C ILE A 143 2.67 -32.22 -3.35
N PRO A 144 2.96 -33.04 -4.37
CA PRO A 144 3.76 -32.62 -5.53
C PRO A 144 3.18 -31.41 -6.25
N GLU A 145 4.05 -30.61 -6.88
CA GLU A 145 3.64 -29.43 -7.64
C GLU A 145 2.61 -29.78 -8.72
N GLY A 146 1.58 -28.94 -8.85
CA GLY A 146 0.51 -29.08 -9.85
C GLY A 146 -0.60 -30.06 -9.47
N GLN A 147 -0.48 -30.79 -8.35
CA GLN A 147 -1.58 -31.58 -7.80
C GLN A 147 -2.50 -30.72 -6.92
N PRO A 148 -3.79 -31.04 -6.79
CA PRO A 148 -4.72 -30.31 -5.93
C PRO A 148 -4.23 -30.27 -4.47
N THR A 149 -4.30 -29.11 -3.83
CA THR A 149 -4.04 -29.01 -2.39
C THR A 149 -5.24 -29.52 -1.59
N GLU A 150 -4.97 -29.96 -0.37
CA GLU A 150 -5.97 -30.55 0.49
C GLU A 150 -6.13 -29.76 1.79
N SER A 151 -7.35 -29.80 2.32
CA SER A 151 -7.63 -29.32 3.68
C SER A 151 -7.29 -30.39 4.71
N THR A 152 -7.34 -30.03 6.00
CA THR A 152 -7.18 -30.98 7.13
C THR A 152 -8.20 -32.14 7.16
N PHE A 153 -9.18 -32.11 6.26
CA PHE A 153 -10.21 -33.14 6.07
C PHE A 153 -10.06 -33.87 4.72
N CYS A 154 -8.91 -33.77 4.06
CA CYS A 154 -8.62 -34.43 2.78
C CYS A 154 -9.56 -34.06 1.63
N ALA A 155 -10.17 -32.88 1.71
CA ALA A 155 -10.98 -32.34 0.62
C ALA A 155 -10.13 -31.34 -0.18
N PRO A 156 -10.22 -31.37 -1.54
CA PRO A 156 -9.57 -30.38 -2.38
C PRO A 156 -9.97 -28.96 -2.01
N VAL A 157 -8.99 -28.08 -1.83
CA VAL A 157 -9.25 -26.68 -1.50
C VAL A 157 -9.67 -25.95 -2.78
N ARG A 158 -10.80 -25.25 -2.70
CA ARG A 158 -11.28 -24.39 -3.80
C ARG A 158 -11.42 -22.96 -3.31
N GLN A 159 -10.99 -22.01 -4.12
CA GLN A 159 -11.05 -20.58 -3.79
C GLN A 159 -11.59 -19.76 -4.95
N PHE A 160 -12.26 -18.66 -4.64
CA PHE A 160 -12.59 -17.66 -5.64
C PHE A 160 -11.36 -16.81 -5.93
N LEU A 161 -11.15 -16.48 -7.20
CA LEU A 161 -10.15 -15.48 -7.56
C LEU A 161 -10.66 -14.12 -7.08
N GLN A 162 -9.94 -13.51 -6.15
CA GLN A 162 -10.22 -12.17 -5.65
C GLN A 162 -9.01 -11.27 -5.89
N ILE A 163 -9.25 -10.14 -6.53
CA ILE A 163 -8.25 -9.10 -6.80
C ILE A 163 -8.74 -7.79 -6.20
N ASP A 164 -8.14 -7.43 -5.07
CA ASP A 164 -8.44 -6.18 -4.39
C ASP A 164 -7.90 -5.01 -5.21
N SER A 165 -8.81 -4.12 -5.62
CA SER A 165 -8.48 -2.94 -6.43
C SER A 165 -8.36 -1.69 -5.58
N VAL A 166 -9.24 -1.57 -4.57
CA VAL A 166 -9.19 -0.49 -3.57
C VAL A 166 -9.46 -1.10 -2.21
N VAL A 167 -8.62 -0.76 -1.23
CA VAL A 167 -8.81 -1.12 0.17
C VAL A 167 -8.77 0.17 0.99
N LEU A 168 -9.80 0.42 1.79
CA LEU A 168 -9.93 1.60 2.63
C LEU A 168 -10.12 1.15 4.06
N GLY A 169 -9.44 1.72 5.03
CA GLY A 169 -9.67 1.32 6.41
C GLY A 169 -8.55 1.74 7.33
N GLY A 170 -8.45 1.10 8.49
CA GLY A 170 -7.48 1.46 9.51
C GLY A 170 -8.16 1.80 10.83
N THR A 171 -7.37 1.89 11.89
CA THR A 171 -7.90 2.11 13.24
C THR A 171 -7.90 3.60 13.59
N THR A 172 -6.78 4.30 13.33
CA THR A 172 -6.60 5.71 13.72
C THR A 172 -6.17 6.60 12.57
N GLY A 173 -5.36 6.09 11.63
CA GLY A 173 -4.80 6.88 10.54
C GLY A 173 -5.66 6.93 9.27
N SER A 174 -6.56 5.95 9.08
CA SER A 174 -7.31 5.75 7.83
C SER A 174 -6.39 5.65 6.61
N GLY A 175 -5.87 4.45 6.35
CA GLY A 175 -5.08 4.13 5.17
C GLY A 175 -5.91 3.83 3.93
N VAL A 176 -5.22 3.80 2.79
CA VAL A 176 -5.75 3.45 1.48
C VAL A 176 -4.73 2.58 0.73
N ALA A 177 -5.14 1.45 0.18
CA ALA A 177 -4.36 0.74 -0.83
C ALA A 177 -5.05 0.88 -2.20
N LEU A 178 -4.32 1.33 -3.22
CA LEU A 178 -4.82 1.54 -4.57
C LEU A 178 -4.07 0.67 -5.59
N GLY A 179 -4.84 -0.11 -6.33
CA GLY A 179 -4.38 -0.98 -7.40
C GLY A 179 -4.16 -2.42 -6.96
N ALA A 180 -4.32 -3.34 -7.91
CA ALA A 180 -4.17 -4.78 -7.69
C ALA A 180 -2.83 -5.12 -7.03
N GLY A 181 -2.88 -5.80 -5.89
CA GLY A 181 -1.67 -6.22 -5.15
C GLY A 181 -0.93 -5.08 -4.44
N ALA A 182 -1.52 -3.90 -4.29
CA ALA A 182 -1.02 -2.91 -3.34
C ALA A 182 -1.22 -3.40 -1.90
N GLU A 183 -0.23 -3.19 -1.04
CA GLU A 183 -0.34 -3.50 0.37
C GLU A 183 -1.03 -2.36 1.13
N PHE A 184 -1.88 -2.73 2.08
CA PHE A 184 -2.56 -1.78 2.95
C PHE A 184 -1.75 -1.55 4.24
N ALA A 185 -1.58 -0.29 4.62
CA ALA A 185 -1.00 0.11 5.89
C ALA A 185 -1.78 1.30 6.47
N ASP A 186 -1.93 1.37 7.79
CA ASP A 186 -2.67 2.43 8.45
C ASP A 186 -1.96 3.80 8.30
N GLY A 187 -2.74 4.84 8.01
CA GLY A 187 -2.24 6.21 7.80
C GLY A 187 -1.38 6.39 6.55
N GLN A 188 -1.40 5.45 5.60
CA GLN A 188 -0.62 5.52 4.36
C GLN A 188 -1.49 5.34 3.12
N VAL A 189 -1.05 5.91 2.00
CA VAL A 189 -1.58 5.59 0.67
C VAL A 189 -0.62 4.62 -0.01
N GLY A 190 -0.92 3.34 0.07
CA GLY A 190 -0.18 2.26 -0.58
C GLY A 190 -0.52 2.15 -2.07
N LEU A 191 0.48 2.18 -2.94
CA LEU A 191 0.32 2.04 -4.40
C LEU A 191 0.95 0.74 -4.94
N GLY A 192 1.38 -0.16 -4.07
CA GLY A 192 2.19 -1.31 -4.44
C GLY A 192 2.78 -2.04 -3.24
N THR A 193 3.86 -2.78 -3.49
CA THR A 193 4.69 -3.45 -2.48
C THR A 193 6.16 -3.08 -2.68
N THR A 194 7.04 -3.65 -1.86
CA THR A 194 8.50 -3.52 -2.03
C THR A 194 8.98 -4.03 -3.40
N GLU A 195 8.34 -5.09 -3.91
CA GLU A 195 8.63 -5.76 -5.19
C GLU A 195 7.83 -5.17 -6.36
N LEU A 196 6.60 -4.74 -6.11
CA LEU A 196 5.70 -4.17 -7.12
C LEU A 196 5.52 -2.66 -6.88
N ARG A 197 6.39 -1.84 -7.47
CA ARG A 197 6.29 -0.37 -7.35
C ARG A 197 5.63 0.23 -8.58
N ARG A 198 4.84 1.29 -8.38
CA ARG A 198 4.17 2.03 -9.45
C ARG A 198 4.71 3.45 -9.54
N ARG A 199 4.84 3.96 -10.77
CA ARG A 199 5.17 5.37 -11.01
C ARG A 199 3.91 6.20 -10.90
N LEU A 200 4.02 7.35 -10.22
CA LEU A 200 3.07 8.44 -10.37
C LEU A 200 3.43 9.22 -11.63
N VAL A 201 2.51 9.28 -12.58
CA VAL A 201 2.70 9.96 -13.88
C VAL A 201 1.70 11.08 -14.02
N HIS A 202 2.05 12.10 -14.81
CA HIS A 202 1.25 13.31 -15.01
C HIS A 202 0.96 14.09 -13.71
N VAL A 203 1.91 14.08 -12.77
CA VAL A 203 1.87 14.91 -11.56
C VAL A 203 2.23 16.35 -11.95
N ALA A 204 1.39 17.31 -11.56
CA ALA A 204 1.64 18.73 -11.76
C ALA A 204 2.80 19.22 -10.90
N ALA A 205 3.37 20.38 -11.24
CA ALA A 205 4.42 20.98 -10.43
C ALA A 205 3.90 21.33 -9.03
N ALA A 206 4.65 20.94 -8.01
CA ALA A 206 4.39 21.28 -6.62
C ALA A 206 4.43 22.80 -6.39
N ILE A 207 3.48 23.32 -5.59
CA ILE A 207 3.40 24.73 -5.21
C ILE A 207 3.43 24.88 -3.69
N ALA A 208 2.73 24.01 -2.96
CA ALA A 208 2.70 24.02 -1.50
C ALA A 208 3.72 23.05 -0.90
N ASP A 209 4.08 23.29 0.37
CA ASP A 209 5.05 22.46 1.10
C ASP A 209 4.60 20.99 1.27
N SER A 210 3.29 20.74 1.19
CA SER A 210 2.70 19.40 1.28
C SER A 210 2.63 18.66 -0.07
N ASP A 211 3.00 19.31 -1.17
CA ASP A 211 2.87 18.73 -2.50
C ASP A 211 4.02 17.76 -2.81
N VAL A 212 3.74 16.78 -3.68
CA VAL A 212 4.75 15.85 -4.15
C VAL A 212 5.62 16.51 -5.22
N LEU A 213 6.93 16.54 -5.01
CA LEU A 213 7.88 17.08 -5.98
C LEU A 213 7.95 16.20 -7.24
N THR A 214 7.93 16.86 -8.40
CA THR A 214 8.17 16.20 -9.69
C THR A 214 9.67 16.06 -9.96
N LYS A 215 10.04 15.12 -10.83
CA LYS A 215 11.44 14.96 -11.27
C LYS A 215 12.04 16.27 -11.79
N SER A 216 11.28 17.03 -12.59
CA SER A 216 11.76 18.30 -13.16
C SER A 216 12.11 19.33 -12.09
N GLN A 217 11.33 19.41 -11.00
CA GLN A 217 11.61 20.35 -9.91
C GLN A 217 12.81 19.91 -9.07
N LEU A 218 12.97 18.61 -8.85
CA LEU A 218 14.15 18.06 -8.18
C LEU A 218 15.42 18.32 -8.98
N ASP A 219 15.37 18.10 -10.30
CA ASP A 219 16.50 18.35 -11.20
C ASP A 219 16.89 19.84 -11.15
N ILE A 220 15.92 20.76 -11.26
CA ILE A 220 16.18 22.22 -11.18
C ILE A 220 16.84 22.61 -9.84
N GLY A 221 16.30 22.14 -8.72
CA GLY A 221 16.84 22.47 -7.39
C GLY A 221 18.28 21.97 -7.19
N LEU A 222 18.58 20.76 -7.66
CA LEU A 222 19.92 20.18 -7.57
C LEU A 222 20.95 20.97 -8.39
N PHE A 223 20.57 21.42 -9.59
CA PHE A 223 21.47 22.21 -10.43
C PHE A 223 21.70 23.62 -9.88
N GLN A 224 20.70 24.23 -9.24
CA GLN A 224 20.88 25.53 -8.57
C GLN A 224 21.82 25.45 -7.37
N GLU A 225 21.69 24.41 -6.53
CA GLU A 225 22.57 24.21 -5.39
C GLU A 225 24.03 23.94 -5.84
N GLN A 226 24.21 23.12 -6.88
CA GLN A 226 25.53 22.83 -7.45
C GLN A 226 26.16 24.08 -8.08
N SER A 227 25.39 24.88 -8.82
CA SER A 227 25.90 26.14 -9.38
C SER A 227 26.32 27.10 -8.28
N ARG A 228 25.53 27.24 -7.21
CA ARG A 228 25.85 28.13 -6.08
C ARG A 228 27.13 27.69 -5.35
N LEU A 229 27.32 26.39 -5.18
CA LEU A 229 28.56 25.84 -4.60
C LEU A 229 29.77 26.07 -5.50
N MET A 230 29.60 25.98 -6.82
CA MET A 230 30.68 26.29 -7.77
C MET A 230 31.06 27.78 -7.73
N ASP A 231 30.06 28.67 -7.68
CA ASP A 231 30.30 30.12 -7.55
C ASP A 231 31.02 30.46 -6.22
N GLU A 232 30.66 29.77 -5.14
CA GLU A 232 31.32 29.94 -3.84
C GLU A 232 32.77 29.41 -3.84
N LEU A 233 33.03 28.29 -4.52
CA LEU A 233 34.39 27.77 -4.71
C LEU A 233 35.26 28.68 -5.58
N GLU A 234 34.69 29.25 -6.65
CA GLU A 234 35.39 30.21 -7.51
C GLU A 234 35.80 31.46 -6.72
N ALA A 235 34.89 32.01 -5.91
CA ALA A 235 35.20 33.16 -5.05
C ALA A 235 36.30 32.85 -4.00
N LEU A 236 36.34 31.62 -3.47
CA LEU A 236 37.40 31.19 -2.56
C LEU A 236 38.75 31.05 -3.27
N LEU A 237 38.77 30.51 -4.49
CA LEU A 237 39.98 30.40 -5.31
C LEU A 237 40.55 31.78 -5.66
N ASP A 238 39.71 32.72 -6.10
CA ASP A 238 40.11 34.10 -6.38
C ASP A 238 40.75 34.77 -5.15
N SER A 239 40.18 34.52 -3.96
CA SER A 239 40.72 35.07 -2.72
C SER A 239 42.10 34.48 -2.37
N ALA A 240 42.29 33.17 -2.60
CA ALA A 240 43.55 32.51 -2.37
C ALA A 240 44.62 32.97 -3.36
N GLU A 241 44.27 33.13 -4.64
CA GLU A 241 45.18 33.67 -5.67
C GLU A 241 45.62 35.10 -5.33
N ALA A 242 44.70 35.95 -4.87
CA ALA A 242 45.04 37.31 -4.43
C ALA A 242 45.98 37.31 -3.22
N GLU A 243 45.78 36.42 -2.24
CA GLU A 243 46.69 36.29 -1.09
C GLU A 243 48.08 35.79 -1.51
N ILE A 244 48.15 34.82 -2.42
CA ILE A 244 49.42 34.32 -2.97
C ILE A 244 50.15 35.45 -3.71
N ALA A 245 49.48 36.24 -4.53
CA ALA A 245 50.09 37.36 -5.25
C ALA A 245 50.71 38.40 -4.30
N VAL A 246 50.05 38.67 -3.16
CA VAL A 246 50.60 39.56 -2.11
C VAL A 246 51.85 38.95 -1.47
N LEU A 247 51.82 37.65 -1.17
CA LEU A 247 52.96 36.93 -0.60
C LEU A 247 54.15 36.89 -1.59
N GLU A 248 53.90 36.64 -2.87
CA GLU A 248 54.93 36.66 -3.92
C GLU A 248 55.56 38.04 -4.08
N ALA A 249 54.75 39.10 -4.07
CA ALA A 249 55.25 40.48 -4.11
C ALA A 249 56.14 40.82 -2.90
N ALA A 250 55.78 40.34 -1.71
CA ALA A 250 56.58 40.50 -0.50
C ALA A 250 57.92 39.76 -0.61
N VAL A 251 57.92 38.50 -1.07
CA VAL A 251 59.15 37.70 -1.27
C VAL A 251 60.05 38.30 -2.35
N LEU A 252 59.48 38.83 -3.43
CA LEU A 252 60.23 39.51 -4.49
C LEU A 252 60.88 40.81 -3.99
N SER A 253 60.20 41.56 -3.13
CA SER A 253 60.77 42.77 -2.52
C SER A 253 61.95 42.45 -1.59
N ASP A 254 61.90 41.32 -0.88
CA ASP A 254 62.95 40.87 0.04
C ASP A 254 64.16 40.29 -0.72
N THR A 255 63.93 39.61 -1.84
CA THR A 255 65.01 39.14 -2.72
C THR A 255 65.65 40.26 -3.55
N ALA A 256 64.91 41.32 -3.88
CA ALA A 256 65.43 42.52 -4.53
C ALA A 256 66.27 43.40 -3.58
N SER A 257 65.86 43.54 -2.32
CA SER A 257 66.64 44.26 -1.29
C SER A 257 68.01 43.59 -1.06
N ASN A 258 68.08 42.27 -1.21
CA ASN A 258 69.30 41.48 -1.02
C ASN A 258 70.31 41.58 -2.20
N ARG A 259 69.94 42.20 -3.34
CA ARG A 259 70.85 42.43 -4.48
C ARG A 259 71.53 43.81 -4.49
N SER A 260 71.04 44.78 -3.72
CA SER A 260 71.66 46.11 -3.62
C SER A 260 72.25 46.36 -2.23
N GLY A 261 73.30 45.63 -1.86
CA GLY A 261 74.00 45.93 -0.61
C GLY A 261 74.95 44.85 -0.13
N ARG A 262 76.19 44.87 -0.62
CA ARG A 262 77.29 44.18 0.07
C ARG A 262 77.72 45.01 1.29
N LYS A 263 77.31 44.65 2.51
CA LYS A 263 78.14 44.61 3.74
C LYS A 263 77.30 44.43 5.02
N GLY A 264 77.72 43.46 5.84
CA GLY A 264 77.76 43.59 7.31
C GLY A 264 76.44 43.32 8.03
N GLY A 265 76.41 42.23 8.81
CA GLY A 265 75.25 41.82 9.58
C GLY A 265 74.84 42.80 10.69
N ILE A 266 73.58 42.64 11.09
CA ILE A 266 72.87 42.90 12.35
C ILE A 266 71.40 42.68 11.91
N GLY A 267 70.66 41.68 12.35
CA GLY A 267 70.15 41.47 13.69
C GLY A 267 68.69 41.06 13.52
N GLY A 268 68.26 39.98 14.18
CA GLY A 268 66.94 39.40 13.95
C GLY A 268 65.81 40.39 14.24
N MET A 269 65.07 40.78 13.21
CA MET A 269 63.81 41.50 13.36
C MET A 269 62.87 41.46 12.13
N ASP A 270 63.25 40.82 11.02
CA ASP A 270 62.42 40.79 9.80
C ASP A 270 61.24 39.79 9.84
N TRP A 271 61.21 38.85 10.79
CA TRP A 271 60.06 37.93 10.95
C TRP A 271 58.78 38.66 11.41
N PHE A 272 58.91 39.78 12.12
CA PHE A 272 57.74 40.50 12.64
C PHE A 272 56.94 41.23 11.55
N VAL A 273 57.56 41.61 10.43
CA VAL A 273 56.86 42.22 9.30
C VAL A 273 56.04 41.19 8.52
N LEU A 274 56.48 39.93 8.49
CA LEU A 274 55.74 38.78 7.93
C LEU A 274 54.55 38.33 8.80
N LEU A 275 54.50 38.71 10.08
CA LEU A 275 53.43 38.33 11.00
C LEU A 275 52.26 39.32 11.06
N LEU A 276 52.44 40.54 10.54
CA LEU A 276 51.36 41.55 10.49
C LEU A 276 50.15 41.14 9.62
N PRO A 277 50.31 40.51 8.44
CA PRO A 277 49.15 40.01 7.69
C PRO A 277 48.49 38.78 8.35
N LEU A 278 49.27 37.90 9.00
CA LEU A 278 48.76 36.74 9.75
C LEU A 278 47.93 37.17 11.00
N LEU A 279 48.30 38.27 11.64
CA LEU A 279 47.55 38.80 12.78
C LEU A 279 46.19 39.40 12.36
N ALA A 280 46.12 40.02 11.18
CA ALA A 280 44.87 40.51 10.60
C ALA A 280 43.91 39.36 10.23
N LEU A 281 44.45 38.21 9.79
CA LEU A 281 43.69 36.99 9.52
C LEU A 281 42.99 36.46 10.79
N SER A 282 43.70 36.41 11.92
CA SER A 282 43.14 35.93 13.20
C SER A 282 42.02 36.82 13.77
N LEU A 283 42.00 38.10 13.39
CA LEU A 283 41.02 39.08 13.85
C LEU A 283 39.74 39.10 13.00
N ARG A 284 39.80 38.71 11.71
CA ARG A 284 38.62 38.61 10.83
C ARG A 284 37.82 37.33 11.07
N PHE A 285 38.47 36.18 11.27
CA PHE A 285 37.78 34.91 11.58
C PHE A 285 37.02 34.91 12.91
N ARG A 286 37.29 35.87 13.80
CA ARG A 286 36.60 36.00 15.09
C ARG A 286 35.31 36.81 15.03
N LYS A 287 34.97 37.44 13.89
CA LYS A 287 33.76 38.26 13.71
C LYS A 287 32.63 37.60 12.91
N GLN A 288 32.79 36.35 12.46
CA GLN A 288 31.78 35.60 11.71
C GLN A 288 31.31 34.30 12.41
N LYS A 289 31.25 34.30 13.74
CA LYS A 289 30.39 33.38 14.50
C LYS A 289 29.25 34.17 15.13
#